data_AF-A0A7V8J033-F1
#
_entry.id   AF-A0A7V8J033-F1
#
_cell.length_a   1.000
_cell.length_b   1.000
_cell.length_c   1.000
_cell.angle_alpha   90.00
_cell.angle_beta   90.00
_cell.angle_gamma   90.00
#
_symmetry.space_group_name_H-M   'P 1'
#
loop_
_entity.id
_entity.type
_entity.pdbx_description
1 polymer ?
#
loop_
_entity_poly.entity_id
_entity_poly.type
_entity_poly.pdbx_seq_one_letter_code
_entity_poly.pdbx_strand_id
1 'polypeptide(L)' 'MKPIAAATLLFSALAVCADPATPAGLEKEASSLREADVAWRGIPWKSCLLEGLAEAKQTGKPAILWVFIDRPVNDERC' A
#
# COMPACT_ATOMS: atom_id res chain seq x y z
N MET A 1 17.54 61.07 -3.54
CA MET A 1 17.18 60.79 -2.13
C MET A 1 16.26 59.57 -2.13
N LYS A 2 16.63 58.49 -1.43
CA LYS A 2 15.87 57.21 -1.28
C LYS A 2 14.71 57.39 -0.28
N PRO A 3 13.64 56.57 -0.37
CA PRO A 3 13.47 55.46 0.59
C PRO A 3 13.12 54.12 -0.13
N ILE A 4 13.66 52.94 0.25
CA ILE A 4 13.29 52.08 1.41
C ILE A 4 11.80 51.64 1.29
N ALA A 5 11.35 50.39 1.35
CA ALA A 5 11.91 49.05 1.39
C ALA A 5 10.73 48.04 1.25
N ALA A 6 11.06 46.79 0.92
CA ALA A 6 10.53 45.54 1.49
C ALA A 6 9.01 45.32 1.66
N ALA A 7 8.50 44.30 0.95
CA ALA A 7 7.44 43.42 1.47
C ALA A 7 7.46 42.07 0.72
N THR A 8 8.54 41.31 0.87
CA THR A 8 8.54 39.88 0.52
C THR A 8 7.78 39.16 1.62
N LEU A 9 6.48 38.94 1.42
CA LEU A 9 5.64 38.14 2.32
C LEU A 9 6.11 36.68 2.26
N LEU A 10 6.89 36.27 3.27
CA LEU A 10 7.09 34.86 3.60
C LEU A 10 5.74 34.31 4.09
N PHE A 11 5.08 33.50 3.27
CA PHE A 11 4.01 32.62 3.73
C PHE A 11 4.65 31.49 4.55
N SER A 12 4.59 31.59 5.87
CA SER A 12 4.91 30.49 6.78
C SER A 12 3.93 29.34 6.55
N ALA A 13 4.42 28.24 6.00
CA ALA A 13 3.70 26.98 5.95
C ALA A 13 3.59 26.41 7.38
N LEU A 14 2.42 26.55 7.98
CA LEU A 14 2.04 25.80 9.18
C LEU A 14 1.96 24.32 8.79
N ALA A 15 2.96 23.55 9.21
CA ALA A 15 2.90 22.10 9.20
C ALA A 15 1.83 21.66 10.20
N VAL A 16 0.61 21.42 9.71
CA VAL A 16 -0.40 20.68 10.46
C VAL A 16 0.15 19.26 10.64
N CYS A 17 0.61 18.95 11.86
CA CYS A 17 0.90 17.58 12.24
C CYS A 17 -0.41 16.80 12.12
N ALA A 18 -0.47 15.87 11.16
CA ALA A 18 -1.62 15.00 11.00
C ALA A 18 -1.73 14.13 12.26
N ASP A 19 -2.85 14.26 12.98
CA ASP A 19 -3.15 13.41 14.12
C ASP A 19 -3.52 12.01 13.61
N PRO A 20 -2.74 10.96 13.95
CA PRO A 20 -2.99 9.60 13.48
C PRO A 20 -4.31 9.01 13.99
N ALA A 21 -4.97 9.63 14.99
CA ALA A 21 -6.26 9.15 15.50
C ALA A 21 -7.48 9.49 14.60
N THR A 22 -7.27 10.25 13.52
CA THR A 22 -8.35 10.60 12.57
C THR A 22 -8.33 9.69 11.34
N PRO A 23 -9.47 9.45 10.66
CA PRO A 23 -9.50 8.66 9.42
C PRO A 23 -8.51 9.16 8.37
N ALA A 24 -8.38 10.48 8.21
CA ALA A 24 -7.43 11.10 7.28
C ALA A 24 -5.97 10.90 7.70
N GLY A 25 -5.68 10.91 9.01
CA GLY A 25 -4.37 10.58 9.55
C GLY A 25 -3.98 9.13 9.26
N LEU A 26 -4.90 8.20 9.51
CA LEU A 26 -4.72 6.77 9.22
C LEU A 26 -4.52 6.48 7.73
N GLU A 27 -5.30 7.12 6.85
CA GLU A 27 -5.15 6.95 5.41
C GLU A 27 -3.79 7.45 4.92
N LYS A 28 -3.33 8.59 5.46
CA LYS A 28 -2.01 9.14 5.17
C LYS A 28 -0.89 8.21 5.63
N GLU A 29 -1.00 7.68 6.84
CA GLU A 29 -0.03 6.71 7.39
C GLU A 29 -0.01 5.41 6.58
N ALA A 30 -1.18 4.81 6.32
CA ALA A 30 -1.31 3.61 5.50
C ALA A 30 -0.73 3.81 4.09
N SER A 31 -0.98 4.97 3.49
CA SER A 31 -0.42 5.32 2.18
C SER A 31 1.10 5.48 2.23
N SER A 32 1.66 5.98 3.33
CA SER A 32 3.11 6.12 3.51
C SER A 32 3.83 4.77 3.70
N LEU A 33 3.13 3.77 4.26
CA LEU A 33 3.64 2.41 4.45
C LEU A 33 3.43 1.51 3.23
N ARG A 34 2.63 1.96 2.26
CA ARG A 34 2.26 1.16 1.09
C ARG A 34 3.41 1.15 0.09
N GLU A 35 4.14 0.04 0.05
CA GLU A 35 5.11 -0.20 -1.02
C GLU A 35 4.40 -0.24 -2.37
N ALA A 36 4.83 0.58 -3.34
CA ALA A 36 4.15 0.72 -4.62
C ALA A 36 4.33 -0.52 -5.51
N ASP A 37 5.56 -1.03 -5.56
CA ASP A 37 5.97 -2.10 -6.46
C ASP A 37 6.13 -3.43 -5.71
N VAL A 38 5.01 -4.12 -5.49
CA VAL A 38 5.03 -5.49 -4.95
C VAL A 38 4.69 -6.47 -6.07
N ALA A 39 5.59 -7.43 -6.30
CA ALA A 39 5.53 -8.36 -7.43
C ALA A 39 4.17 -9.10 -7.56
N TRP A 40 3.55 -9.45 -6.42
CA TRP A 40 2.29 -10.19 -6.40
C TRP A 40 1.06 -9.38 -6.85
N ARG A 41 1.12 -8.03 -6.82
CA ARG A 41 0.05 -7.17 -7.37
C ARG A 41 0.03 -7.15 -8.90
N GLY A 42 1.14 -7.47 -9.54
CA GLY A 42 1.25 -7.55 -11.00
C GLY A 42 0.81 -8.89 -11.58
N ILE A 43 0.55 -9.89 -10.75
CA ILE A 43 0.14 -11.22 -11.20
C ILE A 43 -1.32 -11.15 -11.69
N PRO A 44 -1.62 -11.64 -12.91
CA PRO A 44 -3.01 -11.72 -13.40
C PRO A 44 -3.73 -12.89 -12.74
N TRP A 45 -4.13 -12.71 -11.49
CA TRP A 45 -4.77 -13.74 -10.67
C TRP A 45 -6.04 -14.30 -11.34
N LYS A 46 -6.15 -15.63 -11.36
CA LYS A 46 -7.39 -16.31 -11.70
C LYS A 46 -8.34 -16.25 -10.51
N SER A 47 -9.59 -15.86 -10.74
CA SER A 47 -10.62 -15.86 -9.70
C SER A 47 -11.17 -17.26 -9.41
N CYS A 48 -11.14 -18.17 -10.39
CA CYS A 48 -11.54 -19.56 -10.24
C CYS A 48 -10.34 -20.46 -9.95
N LEU A 49 -10.38 -21.19 -8.83
CA LEU A 49 -9.33 -22.14 -8.43
C LEU A 49 -9.07 -23.21 -9.49
N LEU A 50 -10.14 -23.78 -10.06
CA LEU A 50 -10.03 -24.88 -11.01
C LEU A 50 -9.36 -24.45 -12.32
N GLU A 51 -9.58 -23.20 -12.74
CA GLU A 51 -8.91 -22.63 -13.92
C GLU A 51 -7.41 -22.47 -13.67
N GLY A 52 -7.02 -21.94 -12.51
CA GLY A 52 -5.60 -21.83 -12.13
C GLY A 52 -4.91 -23.19 -12.05
N LEU A 53 -5.57 -24.20 -11.49
CA LEU A 53 -5.05 -25.57 -11.44
C LEU A 53 -4.93 -26.21 -12.83
N ALA A 54 -5.92 -26.00 -13.70
CA ALA A 54 -5.87 -26.49 -15.07
C ALA A 54 -4.70 -25.88 -15.85
N GLU A 55 -4.48 -24.56 -15.72
CA GLU A 55 -3.36 -23.85 -16.37
C GLU A 55 -2.00 -24.34 -15.85
N ALA A 56 -1.87 -24.51 -14.53
CA ALA A 56 -0.65 -25.05 -13.92
C ALA A 56 -0.33 -26.46 -14.47
N LYS A 57 -1.35 -27.33 -14.57
CA LYS A 57 -1.21 -28.66 -15.15
C LYS A 57 -0.81 -28.62 -16.63
N GLN A 58 -1.39 -27.71 -17.42
CA GLN A 58 -1.10 -27.57 -18.85
C GLN A 58 0.31 -27.02 -19.11
N THR A 59 0.76 -26.09 -18.28
CA THR A 59 2.04 -25.39 -18.48
C THR A 59 3.22 -26.06 -17.75
N GLY A 60 2.95 -27.00 -16.85
CA GLY A 60 3.97 -27.63 -16.01
C GLY A 60 4.59 -26.67 -14.98
N LYS A 61 3.97 -25.52 -14.73
CA LYS A 61 4.43 -24.53 -13.76
C LYS A 61 3.73 -24.74 -12.41
N PRO A 62 4.39 -24.41 -11.28
CA PRO A 62 3.75 -24.47 -9.98
C PRO A 62 2.59 -23.47 -9.87
N ALA A 63 1.53 -23.86 -9.16
CA ALA A 63 0.43 -22.98 -8.83
C ALA A 63 0.75 -22.16 -7.56
N ILE A 64 0.50 -20.85 -7.61
CA ILE A 64 0.51 -19.98 -6.44
C ILE A 64 -0.94 -19.72 -6.07
N LEU A 65 -1.30 -19.93 -4.80
CA LEU A 65 -2.65 -19.71 -4.30
C LEU A 65 -2.67 -18.62 -3.24
N TRP A 66 -3.44 -17.57 -3.49
CA TRP A 66 -3.72 -16.54 -2.49
C TRP A 66 -4.91 -16.99 -1.65
N VAL A 67 -4.64 -17.51 -0.45
CA VAL A 67 -5.68 -17.94 0.49
C VAL A 67 -5.76 -16.96 1.64
N PHE A 68 -6.95 -16.39 1.85
CA PHE A 68 -7.23 -15.74 3.12
C PHE A 68 -7.52 -16.84 4.14
N ILE A 69 -6.53 -17.18 4.95
CA ILE A 69 -6.72 -18.10 6.06
C ILE A 69 -7.02 -17.27 7.31
N ASP A 70 -8.20 -17.48 7.91
CA ASP A 70 -8.55 -16.94 9.23
C ASP A 70 -7.81 -17.75 10.30
N ARG A 71 -6.47 -17.67 10.29
CA ARG A 71 -5.62 -18.33 11.27
C ARG A 71 -5.04 -17.27 12.20
N PRO A 72 -5.04 -17.53 13.52
CA PRO A 72 -4.45 -16.62 14.47
C PRO A 72 -2.95 -16.48 14.17
N VAL A 73 -2.41 -15.26 14.37
CA VAL A 73 -1.03 -14.86 14.01
C VAL A 73 0.06 -15.73 14.66
N ASN A 74 -0.28 -16.47 15.71
CA ASN A 74 0.59 -17.35 16.48
C ASN A 74 0.33 -18.85 16.24
N ASP A 75 -0.19 -19.23 15.08
CA ASP A 75 -0.41 -20.64 14.79
C ASP A 75 0.92 -21.37 14.52
N GLU A 76 1.40 -22.11 15.53
CA GLU A 76 2.67 -22.84 15.53
C GLU A 76 2.66 -24.14 14.68
N ARG A 77 1.59 -24.40 13.92
CA ARG A 77 1.50 -25.59 13.05
C ARG A 77 2.13 -25.32 11.69
N CYS A 78 3.46 -25.25 11.66
CA CYS A 78 4.32 -25.37 10.47
C CYS A 78 5.57 -26.16 10.84
#